data_AF-A0A6J8BMA4-F1
#
_entry.id   AF-A0A6J8BMA4-F1
#
_cell.length_a   1.000
_cell.length_b   1.000
_cell.length_c   1.000
_cell.angle_alpha   90.00
_cell.angle_beta   90.00
_cell.angle_gamma   90.00
#
_symmetry.space_group_name_H-M   'P 1'
#
loop_
_entity.id
_entity.type
_entity.pdbx_description
1 polymer ?
#
loop_
_entity_poly.entity_id
_entity_poly.type
_entity_poly.pdbx_seq_one_letter_code
_entity_poly.pdbx_strand_id
1 'polypeptide(L)'
;MTNVIKYCVVEGFFSLEELDEELASLKFSEVDKKKKPIRVNNVLRNFKVHQSAAQTWCFAKFLPLFVGHKVPLNDRKWQSFLLLRDMLFYVCAPALDPGHLLSMAEVINEFHECYHTCFPDVTVKPKFHYTLHYPNMIKQFGTLLYFQTLRFEAKHNYFKELVYRSKNRKNMCKSLAERHQYYMNSYNTGGKFLSSGDCDSTGGSTVPLALLDNEFQRLLAGVVQGNEIFLCNSVKSLGITYWKNTCIVIGLQGFLCQFSKILYCAITQGQPFLLCQKLRTVGFERHYHAFAVENTGHFEVYKVSDVPETNPLGIYDTQIMSIGGSWLFQSIR
;
A
#
# COMPACT_ATOMS: atom_id res chain seq x y z
N MET A 1 2.66 -13.78 12.38
CA MET A 1 1.62 -12.82 12.80
C MET A 1 0.75 -13.34 13.95
N THR A 2 -0.18 -14.28 13.74
CA THR A 2 -1.11 -14.73 14.82
C THR A 2 -0.42 -15.15 16.12
N ASN A 3 0.66 -15.93 16.04
CA ASN A 3 1.39 -16.37 17.23
C ASN A 3 2.07 -15.21 17.98
N VAL A 4 2.58 -14.22 17.24
CA VAL A 4 3.19 -13.02 17.81
C VAL A 4 2.15 -12.16 18.51
N ILE A 5 0.96 -12.01 17.92
CA ILE A 5 -0.14 -11.27 18.57
C ILE A 5 -0.60 -11.98 19.84
N LYS A 6 -0.81 -13.31 19.78
CA LYS A 6 -1.15 -14.10 20.97
C LYS A 6 -0.11 -13.93 22.08
N TYR A 7 1.17 -13.97 21.71
CA TYR A 7 2.27 -13.73 22.64
C TYR A 7 2.18 -12.35 23.28
N CYS A 8 2.04 -11.28 22.49
CA CYS A 8 1.98 -9.92 23.02
C CYS A 8 0.79 -9.71 23.98
N VAL A 9 -0.35 -10.35 23.70
CA VAL A 9 -1.53 -10.31 24.58
C VAL A 9 -1.28 -11.10 25.88
N VAL A 10 -0.61 -12.26 25.82
CA VAL A 10 -0.29 -13.07 27.00
C VAL A 10 0.73 -12.38 27.91
N GLU A 11 1.73 -11.70 27.34
CA GLU A 11 2.71 -10.89 28.09
C GLU A 11 2.13 -9.57 28.61
N GLY A 12 0.90 -9.23 28.23
CA GLY A 12 0.26 -8.00 28.66
C GLY A 12 0.83 -6.73 28.02
N PHE A 13 1.49 -6.82 26.85
CA PHE A 13 1.94 -5.63 26.12
C PHE A 13 0.75 -4.79 25.64
N PHE A 14 -0.33 -5.44 25.19
CA PHE A 14 -1.59 -4.78 24.83
C PHE A 14 -2.76 -5.75 24.89
N SER A 15 -3.97 -5.23 25.05
CA SER A 15 -5.20 -6.04 24.95
C SER A 15 -5.76 -6.08 23.52
N LEU A 16 -6.65 -7.04 23.24
CA LEU A 16 -7.35 -7.08 21.95
C LEU A 16 -8.33 -5.91 21.80
N GLU A 17 -8.95 -5.45 22.89
CA GLU A 17 -9.79 -4.25 22.85
C GLU A 17 -8.96 -3.02 22.49
N GLU A 18 -7.79 -2.84 23.10
CA GLU A 18 -6.89 -1.72 22.80
C GLU A 18 -6.46 -1.72 21.33
N LEU A 19 -6.14 -2.90 20.78
CA LEU A 19 -5.78 -3.02 19.37
C LEU A 19 -6.96 -2.61 18.45
N ASP A 20 -8.19 -3.00 18.79
CA ASP A 20 -9.38 -2.63 18.04
C ASP A 20 -9.72 -1.13 18.15
N GLU A 21 -9.45 -0.52 19.32
CA GLU A 21 -9.57 0.92 19.53
C GLU A 21 -8.56 1.71 18.69
N GLU A 22 -7.30 1.28 18.64
CA GLU A 22 -6.26 1.89 17.78
C GLU A 22 -6.58 1.72 16.28
N LEU A 23 -7.13 0.57 15.88
CA LEU A 23 -7.64 0.35 14.52
C LEU A 23 -8.83 1.26 14.17
N ALA A 24 -9.65 1.61 15.16
CA ALA A 24 -10.79 2.49 14.99
C ALA A 24 -10.36 3.97 14.93
N SER A 25 -9.37 4.36 15.74
CA SER A 25 -8.86 5.74 15.87
C SER A 25 -8.09 6.21 14.63
N LEU A 26 -7.36 5.30 13.96
CA LEU A 26 -6.52 5.68 12.83
C LEU A 26 -7.33 6.16 11.62
N LYS A 27 -6.99 7.37 11.15
CA LYS A 27 -7.48 7.93 9.88
C LYS A 27 -6.70 7.32 8.71
N PHE A 28 -7.30 6.34 8.04
CA PHE A 28 -6.69 5.72 6.87
C PHE A 28 -6.64 6.68 5.68
N SER A 29 -5.46 6.83 5.08
CA SER A 29 -5.30 7.52 3.80
C SER A 29 -6.15 6.87 2.70
N GLU A 30 -6.55 7.65 1.68
CA GLU A 30 -7.40 7.20 0.57
C GLU A 30 -6.82 5.98 -0.17
N VAL A 31 -5.49 5.82 -0.18
CA VAL A 31 -4.77 4.66 -0.75
C VAL A 31 -5.16 3.34 -0.06
N ASP A 32 -5.40 3.37 1.25
CA ASP A 32 -5.59 2.18 2.09
C ASP A 32 -7.02 2.06 2.66
N LYS A 33 -7.85 3.11 2.53
CA LYS A 33 -9.21 3.20 3.07
C LYS A 33 -10.12 2.03 2.66
N LYS A 34 -10.06 1.59 1.39
CA LYS A 34 -10.84 0.44 0.89
C LYS A 34 -10.42 -0.90 1.47
N LYS A 35 -9.21 -0.99 2.03
CA LYS A 35 -8.61 -2.21 2.58
C LYS A 35 -8.58 -2.19 4.10
N LYS A 36 -9.31 -1.28 4.75
CA LYS A 36 -9.33 -1.15 6.21
C LYS A 36 -9.58 -2.53 6.85
N PRO A 37 -8.72 -2.98 7.79
CA PRO A 37 -8.91 -4.25 8.48
C PRO A 37 -10.25 -4.27 9.22
N ILE A 38 -10.85 -5.45 9.34
CA ILE A 38 -12.04 -5.67 10.17
C ILE A 38 -11.58 -5.88 11.61
N ARG A 39 -12.39 -5.50 12.59
CA ARG A 39 -12.14 -5.78 14.02
C ARG A 39 -11.67 -7.22 14.25
N VAL A 40 -10.68 -7.38 15.11
CA VAL A 40 -10.13 -8.69 15.47
C VAL A 40 -11.07 -9.32 16.47
N ASN A 41 -12.03 -10.14 16.01
CA ASN A 41 -12.99 -10.78 16.90
C ASN A 41 -12.31 -11.57 18.04
N ASN A 42 -12.86 -11.41 19.24
CA ASN A 42 -12.38 -11.85 20.56
C ASN A 42 -12.31 -13.38 20.81
N VAL A 43 -11.96 -14.21 19.82
CA VAL A 43 -11.98 -15.67 19.99
C VAL A 43 -10.56 -16.24 20.10
N LEU A 44 -9.96 -16.06 21.27
CA LEU A 44 -8.66 -16.65 21.66
C LEU A 44 -8.58 -18.17 21.44
N ARG A 45 -9.72 -18.89 21.45
CA ARG A 45 -9.75 -20.34 21.18
C ARG A 45 -9.53 -20.72 19.71
N ASN A 46 -9.86 -19.84 18.77
CA ASN A 46 -9.70 -20.04 17.32
C ASN A 46 -9.40 -18.68 16.70
N PHE A 47 -8.18 -18.19 16.88
CA PHE A 47 -7.70 -16.90 16.35
C PHE A 47 -7.67 -16.93 14.81
N LYS A 48 -8.85 -16.89 14.20
CA LYS A 48 -9.11 -16.81 12.78
C LYS A 48 -9.54 -15.39 12.51
N VAL A 49 -8.60 -14.60 12.00
CA VAL A 49 -8.89 -13.30 11.45
C VAL A 49 -9.72 -13.53 10.18
N HIS A 50 -11.05 -13.44 10.27
CA HIS A 50 -11.92 -13.58 9.10
C HIS A 50 -11.85 -12.31 8.25
N GLN A 51 -10.77 -12.18 7.49
CA GLN A 51 -10.50 -11.04 6.63
C GLN A 51 -10.08 -11.51 5.25
N SER A 52 -10.35 -10.69 4.24
CA SER A 52 -9.79 -10.90 2.89
C SER A 52 -8.26 -10.81 2.92
N ALA A 53 -7.61 -11.32 1.86
CA ALA A 53 -6.15 -11.21 1.72
C ALA A 53 -5.68 -9.74 1.77
N ALA A 54 -6.41 -8.82 1.13
CA ALA A 54 -6.08 -7.40 1.12
C ALA A 54 -6.20 -6.75 2.50
N GLN A 55 -7.18 -7.15 3.31
CA GLN A 55 -7.35 -6.68 4.68
C GLN A 55 -6.28 -7.27 5.62
N THR A 56 -5.97 -8.56 5.48
CA THR A 56 -4.89 -9.21 6.24
C THR A 56 -3.53 -8.53 5.96
N TRP A 57 -3.29 -8.18 4.69
CA TRP A 57 -2.12 -7.43 4.27
C TRP A 57 -2.07 -6.02 4.89
N CYS A 58 -3.18 -5.29 4.80
CA CYS A 58 -3.32 -3.97 5.43
C CYS A 58 -3.07 -4.04 6.94
N PHE A 59 -3.64 -5.05 7.61
CA PHE A 59 -3.43 -5.27 9.03
C PHE A 59 -1.96 -5.54 9.37
N ALA A 60 -1.29 -6.44 8.65
CA ALA A 60 0.13 -6.72 8.86
C ALA A 60 1.02 -5.48 8.61
N LYS A 61 0.66 -4.66 7.61
CA LYS A 61 1.35 -3.40 7.31
C LYS A 61 1.26 -2.41 8.47
N PHE A 62 0.08 -2.22 9.05
CA PHE A 62 -0.14 -1.18 10.06
C PHE A 62 0.00 -1.65 11.51
N LEU A 63 0.07 -2.97 11.77
CA LEU A 63 0.20 -3.51 13.12
C LEU A 63 1.34 -2.86 13.93
N PRO A 64 2.55 -2.64 13.39
CA PRO A 64 3.59 -1.94 14.14
C PRO A 64 3.25 -0.51 14.56
N LEU A 65 2.41 0.22 13.82
CA LEU A 65 1.98 1.55 14.28
C LEU A 65 1.04 1.47 15.48
N PHE A 66 0.10 0.53 15.43
CA PHE A 66 -0.95 0.45 16.44
C PHE A 66 -0.38 0.10 17.80
N VAL A 67 0.54 -0.86 17.84
CA VAL A 67 0.99 -1.46 19.10
C VAL A 67 2.50 -1.48 19.27
N GLY A 68 3.29 -1.03 18.29
CA GLY A 68 4.75 -1.05 18.37
C GLY A 68 5.27 -0.30 19.59
N HIS A 69 4.67 0.85 19.93
CA HIS A 69 5.07 1.65 21.09
C HIS A 69 4.83 0.95 22.44
N LYS A 70 3.97 -0.08 22.46
CA LYS A 70 3.68 -0.90 23.65
C LYS A 70 4.56 -2.15 23.73
N VAL A 71 5.28 -2.49 22.67
CA VAL A 71 6.15 -3.66 22.59
C VAL A 71 7.62 -3.23 22.80
N PRO A 72 8.40 -3.94 23.62
CA PRO A 72 9.81 -3.63 23.83
C PRO A 72 10.64 -3.67 22.53
N LEU A 73 11.56 -2.72 22.37
CA LEU A 73 12.40 -2.58 21.15
C LEU A 73 13.20 -3.84 20.79
N ASN A 74 13.67 -4.59 21.80
CA ASN A 74 14.54 -5.76 21.62
C ASN A 74 13.78 -7.09 21.77
N ASP A 75 12.45 -7.10 21.70
CA ASP A 75 11.68 -8.33 21.81
C ASP A 75 11.91 -9.23 20.58
N ARG A 76 12.47 -10.42 20.81
CA ARG A 76 12.80 -11.36 19.71
C ARG A 76 11.55 -11.88 18.97
N LYS A 77 10.43 -12.07 19.66
CA LYS A 77 9.20 -12.58 19.02
C LYS A 77 8.57 -11.50 18.15
N TRP A 78 8.65 -10.23 18.56
CA TRP A 78 8.29 -9.08 17.74
C TRP A 78 9.22 -8.93 16.53
N GLN A 79 10.54 -9.08 16.74
CA GLN A 79 11.51 -9.07 15.65
C GLN A 79 11.19 -10.12 14.57
N SER A 80 10.74 -11.32 14.97
CA SER A 80 10.29 -12.34 14.01
C SER A 80 9.11 -11.87 13.14
N PHE A 81 8.23 -11.00 13.67
CA PHE A 81 7.15 -10.40 12.90
C PHE A 81 7.65 -9.30 11.96
N LEU A 82 8.60 -8.48 12.39
CA LEU A 82 9.22 -7.47 11.53
C LEU A 82 9.95 -8.14 10.36
N LEU A 83 10.70 -9.20 10.60
CA LEU A 83 11.35 -10.01 9.56
C LEU A 83 10.35 -10.66 8.60
N LEU A 84 9.21 -11.13 9.10
CA LEU A 84 8.12 -11.60 8.23
C LEU A 84 7.64 -10.48 7.31
N ARG A 85 7.54 -9.26 7.82
CA ARG A 85 7.12 -8.09 7.03
C ARG A 85 8.18 -7.70 6.00
N ASP A 86 9.46 -7.73 6.36
CA ASP A 86 10.60 -7.54 5.44
C ASP A 86 10.58 -8.61 4.32
N MET A 87 10.33 -9.87 4.66
CA MET A 87 10.18 -10.94 3.66
C MET A 87 9.02 -10.66 2.70
N LEU A 88 7.85 -10.30 3.24
CA LEU A 88 6.68 -9.95 2.44
C LEU A 88 6.96 -8.74 1.53
N PHE A 89 7.82 -7.81 1.98
CA PHE A 89 8.26 -6.69 1.15
C PHE A 89 8.91 -7.16 -0.15
N TYR A 90 9.93 -8.02 -0.05
CA TYR A 90 10.61 -8.55 -1.22
C TYR A 90 9.70 -9.40 -2.10
N VAL A 91 8.88 -10.28 -1.51
CA VAL A 91 8.00 -11.19 -2.27
C VAL A 91 6.96 -10.44 -3.11
N CYS A 92 6.51 -9.29 -2.63
CA CYS A 92 5.47 -8.48 -3.29
C CYS A 92 6.02 -7.29 -4.09
N ALA A 93 7.34 -7.07 -4.11
CA ALA A 93 7.96 -6.04 -4.94
C ALA A 93 7.71 -6.34 -6.43
N PRO A 94 7.38 -5.35 -7.29
CA PRO A 94 7.16 -5.59 -8.71
C PRO A 94 8.46 -5.85 -9.49
N ALA A 95 9.57 -5.31 -9.01
CA ALA A 95 10.89 -5.47 -9.60
C ALA A 95 11.94 -5.61 -8.49
N LEU A 96 12.96 -6.43 -8.75
CA LEU A 96 14.06 -6.72 -7.84
C LEU A 96 15.36 -6.81 -8.65
N ASP A 97 16.40 -6.13 -8.20
CA ASP A 97 17.75 -6.29 -8.76
C ASP A 97 18.50 -7.45 -8.05
N PRO A 98 19.68 -7.87 -8.56
CA PRO A 98 20.45 -8.95 -7.96
C PRO A 98 20.89 -8.70 -6.50
N GLY A 99 21.13 -7.44 -6.11
CA GLY A 99 21.45 -7.08 -4.73
C GLY A 99 20.27 -7.31 -3.80
N HIS A 100 19.06 -6.93 -4.24
CA HIS A 100 17.84 -7.22 -3.49
C HIS A 100 17.60 -8.72 -3.31
N LEU A 101 17.98 -9.57 -4.27
CA LEU A 101 17.84 -11.02 -4.13
C LEU A 101 18.75 -11.61 -3.05
N LEU A 102 19.95 -11.04 -2.86
CA LEU A 102 20.86 -11.42 -1.78
C LEU A 102 20.24 -11.04 -0.43
N SER A 103 19.81 -9.78 -0.29
CA SER A 103 19.16 -9.31 0.94
C SER A 103 17.87 -10.07 1.25
N MET A 104 17.09 -10.43 0.22
CA MET A 104 15.91 -11.26 0.38
C MET A 104 16.26 -12.64 0.95
N ALA A 105 17.32 -13.28 0.46
CA ALA A 105 17.77 -14.58 0.97
C ALA A 105 18.23 -14.50 2.43
N GLU A 106 18.97 -13.43 2.78
CA GLU A 106 19.39 -13.16 4.17
C GLU A 106 18.20 -12.98 5.11
N VAL A 107 17.25 -12.12 4.74
CA VAL A 107 16.02 -11.87 5.52
C VAL A 107 15.19 -13.15 5.69
N ILE A 108 15.11 -13.98 4.65
CA ILE A 108 14.39 -15.25 4.74
C ILE A 108 15.07 -16.18 5.75
N ASN A 109 16.39 -16.34 5.68
CA ASN A 109 17.13 -17.19 6.61
C ASN A 109 17.01 -16.67 8.06
N GLU A 110 17.21 -15.37 8.26
CA GLU A 110 17.08 -14.72 9.58
C GLU A 110 15.67 -14.91 10.15
N PHE A 111 14.63 -14.77 9.30
CA PHE A 111 13.26 -15.05 9.72
C PHE A 111 13.08 -16.49 10.18
N HIS A 112 13.56 -17.48 9.43
CA HIS A 112 13.41 -18.90 9.77
C HIS A 112 14.10 -19.24 11.09
N GLU A 113 15.35 -18.79 11.27
CA GLU A 113 16.12 -18.99 12.51
C GLU A 113 15.43 -18.33 13.71
N CYS A 114 15.05 -17.06 13.55
CA CYS A 114 14.38 -16.29 14.59
C CYS A 114 13.03 -16.92 14.97
N TYR A 115 12.22 -17.28 13.98
CA TYR A 115 10.89 -17.85 14.19
C TYR A 115 10.97 -19.23 14.85
N HIS A 116 11.88 -20.11 14.42
CA HIS A 116 12.08 -21.42 15.04
C HIS A 116 12.56 -21.30 16.49
N THR A 117 13.47 -20.37 16.76
CA THR A 117 13.96 -20.11 18.13
C THR A 117 12.86 -19.54 19.03
N CYS A 118 12.03 -18.63 18.52
CA CYS A 118 10.98 -17.96 19.29
C CYS A 118 9.73 -18.81 19.50
N PHE A 119 9.46 -19.77 18.61
CA PHE A 119 8.25 -20.60 18.61
C PHE A 119 8.59 -22.09 18.33
N PRO A 120 9.38 -22.74 19.21
CA PRO A 120 9.86 -24.11 18.98
C PRO A 120 8.73 -25.14 18.89
N ASP A 121 7.63 -24.93 19.62
CA ASP A 121 6.48 -25.85 19.64
C ASP A 121 5.53 -25.66 18.44
N VAL A 122 5.80 -24.68 17.57
CA VAL A 122 4.94 -24.38 16.42
C VAL A 122 5.47 -25.06 15.17
N THR A 123 4.69 -25.97 14.61
CA THR A 123 5.00 -26.61 13.33
C THR A 123 5.15 -25.57 12.21
N VAL A 124 6.30 -25.61 11.53
CA VAL A 124 6.58 -24.77 10.35
C VAL A 124 5.63 -25.15 9.23
N LYS A 125 4.89 -24.18 8.71
CA LYS A 125 3.96 -24.40 7.60
C LYS A 125 4.74 -24.62 6.30
N PRO A 126 4.26 -25.49 5.38
CA PRO A 126 4.89 -25.66 4.07
C PRO A 126 5.11 -24.34 3.31
N LYS A 127 4.20 -23.37 3.47
CA LYS A 127 4.35 -22.03 2.89
C LYS A 127 5.64 -21.32 3.29
N PHE A 128 6.07 -21.46 4.55
CA PHE A 128 7.34 -20.87 4.99
C PHE A 128 8.51 -21.62 4.39
N HIS A 129 8.47 -22.95 4.33
CA HIS A 129 9.53 -23.71 3.65
C HIS A 129 9.70 -23.30 2.17
N TYR A 130 8.60 -23.11 1.44
CA TYR A 130 8.66 -22.69 0.03
C TYR A 130 9.34 -21.34 -0.18
N THR A 131 9.31 -20.42 0.81
CA THR A 131 9.98 -19.12 0.68
C THR A 131 11.50 -19.24 0.51
N LEU A 132 12.12 -20.32 1.02
CA LEU A 132 13.56 -20.58 0.83
C LEU A 132 13.94 -20.71 -0.65
N HIS A 133 13.00 -21.10 -1.51
CA HIS A 133 13.22 -21.24 -2.94
C HIS A 133 12.93 -19.96 -3.72
N TYR A 134 12.30 -18.95 -3.10
CA TYR A 134 11.84 -17.76 -3.80
C TYR A 134 12.98 -16.94 -4.43
N PRO A 135 14.14 -16.72 -3.78
CA PRO A 135 15.24 -16.00 -4.42
C PRO A 135 15.69 -16.65 -5.74
N ASN A 136 15.84 -17.97 -5.75
CA ASN A 136 16.21 -18.73 -6.96
C ASN A 136 15.10 -18.72 -8.02
N MET A 137 13.83 -18.84 -7.59
CA MET A 137 12.70 -18.75 -8.51
C MET A 137 12.61 -17.37 -9.15
N ILE A 138 12.80 -16.29 -8.40
CA ILE A 138 12.78 -14.92 -8.94
C ILE A 138 13.93 -14.73 -9.94
N LYS A 139 15.12 -15.27 -9.63
CA LYS A 139 16.26 -15.24 -10.56
C LYS A 139 15.97 -15.94 -11.89
N GLN A 140 15.19 -17.03 -11.88
CA GLN A 140 14.89 -17.82 -13.08
C GLN A 140 13.67 -17.31 -13.85
N PHE A 141 12.61 -16.90 -13.15
CA PHE A 141 11.29 -16.64 -13.72
C PHE A 141 10.86 -15.17 -13.64
N GLY A 142 11.67 -14.32 -12.98
CA GLY A 142 11.30 -12.95 -12.63
C GLY A 142 10.37 -12.90 -11.42
N THR A 143 9.87 -11.69 -11.14
CA THR A 143 9.09 -11.38 -9.94
C THR A 143 7.87 -12.31 -9.73
N LEU A 144 7.77 -12.90 -8.52
CA LEU A 144 6.67 -13.81 -8.15
C LEU A 144 5.28 -13.14 -8.06
N LEU A 145 5.24 -11.80 -7.90
CA LEU A 145 4.01 -11.00 -7.93
C LEU A 145 3.16 -11.27 -9.19
N TYR A 146 3.78 -11.54 -10.34
CA TYR A 146 3.05 -11.80 -11.58
C TYR A 146 2.49 -13.22 -11.70
N PHE A 147 2.92 -14.15 -10.83
CA PHE A 147 2.45 -15.53 -10.77
C PHE A 147 1.30 -15.74 -9.76
N GLN A 148 0.85 -14.67 -9.09
CA GLN A 148 -0.23 -14.75 -8.12
C GLN A 148 -1.59 -15.10 -8.77
N THR A 149 -2.40 -15.89 -8.07
CA THR A 149 -3.72 -16.33 -8.56
C THR A 149 -4.86 -15.36 -8.28
N LEU A 150 -4.60 -14.24 -7.59
CA LEU A 150 -5.64 -13.28 -7.16
C LEU A 150 -6.50 -12.77 -8.32
N ARG A 151 -5.93 -12.58 -9.53
CA ARG A 151 -6.70 -12.14 -10.71
C ARG A 151 -7.68 -13.21 -11.20
N PHE A 152 -7.29 -14.48 -11.15
CA PHE A 152 -8.17 -15.59 -11.52
C PHE A 152 -9.32 -15.73 -10.51
N GLU A 153 -9.02 -15.63 -9.22
CA GLU A 153 -10.03 -15.63 -8.16
C GLU A 153 -11.02 -14.46 -8.30
N ALA A 154 -10.51 -13.25 -8.58
CA ALA A 154 -11.34 -12.08 -8.83
C ALA A 154 -12.24 -12.25 -10.07
N LYS A 155 -11.71 -12.81 -11.17
CA LYS A 155 -12.49 -13.11 -12.37
C LYS A 155 -13.57 -14.14 -12.10
N HIS A 156 -13.30 -15.13 -11.24
CA HIS A 156 -14.28 -16.13 -10.84
C HIS A 156 -15.46 -15.51 -10.05
N ASN A 157 -15.21 -14.42 -9.30
CA ASN A 157 -16.24 -13.75 -8.53
C ASN A 157 -17.37 -13.16 -9.41
N TYR A 158 -17.06 -12.72 -10.64
CA TYR A 158 -18.06 -12.32 -11.63
C TYR A 158 -19.11 -13.42 -11.88
N PHE A 159 -18.65 -14.66 -12.05
CA PHE A 159 -19.57 -15.78 -12.31
C PHE A 159 -20.41 -16.10 -11.09
N LYS A 160 -19.84 -16.07 -9.87
CA LYS A 160 -20.58 -16.27 -8.62
C LYS A 160 -21.70 -15.25 -8.45
N GLU A 161 -21.39 -13.98 -8.63
CA GLU A 161 -22.36 -12.88 -8.61
C GLU A 161 -23.47 -13.07 -9.65
N LEU A 162 -23.10 -13.48 -10.86
CA LEU A 162 -24.04 -13.67 -11.94
C LEU A 162 -25.03 -14.80 -11.64
N VAL A 163 -24.54 -15.93 -11.11
CA VAL A 163 -25.38 -17.05 -10.65
C VAL A 163 -26.35 -16.58 -9.57
N TYR A 164 -25.86 -15.83 -8.59
CA TYR A 164 -26.66 -15.34 -7.47
C TYR A 164 -27.78 -14.40 -7.96
N ARG A 165 -27.47 -13.47 -8.87
CA ARG A 165 -28.43 -12.49 -9.40
C ARG A 165 -29.41 -13.07 -10.40
N SER A 166 -28.94 -13.96 -11.29
CA SER A 166 -29.78 -14.47 -12.37
C SER A 166 -30.92 -15.36 -11.88
N LYS A 167 -30.76 -16.01 -10.71
CA LYS A 167 -31.70 -16.96 -10.08
C LYS A 167 -32.22 -18.09 -11.00
N ASN A 168 -31.71 -18.20 -12.23
CA ASN A 168 -32.05 -19.21 -13.21
C ASN A 168 -31.01 -20.34 -13.14
N ARG A 169 -31.49 -21.57 -12.93
CA ARG A 169 -30.64 -22.76 -12.79
C ARG A 169 -30.65 -23.67 -14.03
N LYS A 170 -31.50 -23.40 -15.02
CA LYS A 170 -31.57 -24.19 -16.25
C LYS A 170 -30.35 -23.86 -17.13
N ASN A 171 -29.52 -24.85 -17.43
CA ASN A 171 -28.32 -24.72 -18.26
C ASN A 171 -27.37 -23.59 -17.83
N MET A 172 -27.05 -23.54 -16.53
CA MET A 172 -26.24 -22.49 -15.91
C MET A 172 -24.94 -22.19 -16.66
N CYS A 173 -24.18 -23.20 -17.07
CA CYS A 173 -22.92 -23.01 -17.79
C CYS A 173 -23.12 -22.23 -19.10
N LYS A 174 -24.20 -22.51 -19.84
CA LYS A 174 -24.54 -21.79 -21.07
C LYS A 174 -24.84 -20.33 -20.78
N SER A 175 -25.71 -20.06 -19.80
CA SER A 175 -26.07 -18.68 -19.45
C SER A 175 -24.89 -17.86 -18.93
N LEU A 176 -23.98 -18.47 -18.16
CA LEU A 176 -22.76 -17.83 -17.69
C LEU A 176 -21.80 -17.53 -18.85
N ALA A 177 -21.62 -18.48 -19.77
CA ALA A 177 -20.78 -18.30 -20.95
C ALA A 177 -21.31 -17.18 -21.86
N GLU A 178 -22.61 -17.19 -22.20
CA GLU A 178 -23.22 -16.17 -23.07
C GLU A 178 -23.10 -14.76 -22.46
N ARG A 179 -23.43 -14.59 -21.18
CA ARG A 179 -23.30 -13.29 -20.52
C ARG A 179 -21.86 -12.82 -20.39
N HIS A 180 -20.93 -13.74 -20.15
CA HIS A 180 -19.51 -13.41 -20.15
C HIS A 180 -19.05 -12.96 -21.54
N GLN A 181 -19.49 -13.64 -22.62
CA GLN A 181 -19.16 -13.21 -23.99
C GLN A 181 -19.71 -11.81 -24.30
N TYR A 182 -20.95 -11.50 -23.91
CA TYR A 182 -21.49 -10.14 -24.07
C TYR A 182 -20.69 -9.10 -23.29
N TYR A 183 -20.29 -9.42 -22.06
CA TYR A 183 -19.42 -8.56 -21.25
C TYR A 183 -18.07 -8.37 -21.94
N MET A 184 -17.39 -9.43 -22.39
CA MET A 184 -16.09 -9.29 -23.08
C MET A 184 -16.23 -8.48 -24.37
N ASN A 185 -17.33 -8.66 -25.12
CA ASN A 185 -17.60 -7.86 -26.31
C ASN A 185 -17.70 -6.36 -26.00
N SER A 186 -18.39 -5.96 -24.91
CA SER A 186 -18.46 -4.54 -24.53
C SER A 186 -17.11 -3.96 -24.14
N TYR A 187 -16.22 -4.76 -23.53
CA TYR A 187 -14.85 -4.33 -23.23
C TYR A 187 -13.98 -4.22 -24.49
N ASN A 188 -14.13 -5.14 -25.45
CA ASN A 188 -13.31 -5.18 -26.65
C ASN A 188 -13.75 -4.16 -27.72
N THR A 189 -15.02 -3.76 -27.71
CA THR A 189 -15.58 -2.75 -28.64
C THR A 189 -15.58 -1.34 -28.07
N GLY A 190 -15.39 -1.18 -26.75
CA GLY A 190 -15.08 0.12 -26.15
C GLY A 190 -13.76 0.68 -26.66
N GLY A 191 -13.62 2.01 -26.69
CA GLY A 191 -12.36 2.68 -27.06
C GLY A 191 -11.16 2.15 -26.27
N LYS A 192 -9.94 2.41 -26.78
CA LYS A 192 -8.67 1.95 -26.17
C LYS A 192 -8.70 2.15 -24.65
N PHE A 193 -8.67 1.04 -23.89
CA PHE A 193 -8.75 1.05 -22.42
C PHE A 193 -7.59 1.78 -21.73
N LEU A 194 -6.50 2.01 -22.46
CA LEU A 194 -5.31 2.75 -22.03
C LEU A 194 -4.88 3.70 -23.16
N SER A 195 -5.59 4.81 -23.33
CA SER A 195 -5.09 5.91 -24.17
C SER A 195 -4.09 6.70 -23.33
N SER A 196 -2.91 7.01 -23.88
CA SER A 196 -1.80 7.71 -23.21
C SER A 196 -2.08 9.18 -22.86
N GLY A 197 -3.35 9.58 -22.76
CA GLY A 197 -3.80 10.92 -22.40
C GLY A 197 -5.10 10.95 -21.60
N ASP A 198 -5.71 9.80 -21.27
CA ASP A 198 -6.94 9.78 -20.47
C ASP A 198 -6.59 10.13 -19.02
N CYS A 199 -7.08 11.30 -18.58
CA CYS A 199 -7.00 11.74 -17.20
C CYS A 199 -8.42 11.88 -16.62
N ASP A 200 -8.72 11.05 -15.62
CA ASP A 200 -9.95 11.22 -14.84
C ASP A 200 -9.63 12.10 -13.62
N SER A 201 -10.50 13.05 -13.28
CA SER A 201 -10.43 13.77 -12.01
C SER A 201 -11.69 13.54 -11.18
N THR A 202 -11.59 13.73 -9.87
CA THR A 202 -12.75 13.63 -8.97
C THR A 202 -12.77 14.84 -8.05
N GLY A 203 -13.87 15.59 -8.11
CA GLY A 203 -14.11 16.81 -7.33
C GLY A 203 -13.08 17.89 -7.66
N GLY A 204 -13.51 19.04 -8.15
CA GLY A 204 -12.58 20.11 -8.47
C GLY A 204 -13.27 21.43 -8.79
N SER A 205 -12.48 22.48 -8.78
CA SER A 205 -12.88 23.83 -9.12
C SER A 205 -11.73 24.55 -9.81
N THR A 206 -12.06 25.41 -10.76
CA THR A 206 -11.10 26.35 -11.32
C THR A 206 -10.83 27.46 -10.31
N VAL A 207 -9.57 27.69 -9.99
CA VAL A 207 -9.13 28.66 -8.99
C VAL A 207 -8.13 29.62 -9.64
N PRO A 208 -8.26 30.94 -9.43
CA PRO A 208 -7.24 31.90 -9.81
C PRO A 208 -5.87 31.57 -9.19
N LEU A 209 -4.79 31.66 -9.97
CA LEU A 209 -3.42 31.43 -9.51
C LEU A 209 -3.04 32.32 -8.32
N ALA A 210 -3.62 33.51 -8.23
CA ALA A 210 -3.39 34.46 -7.13
C ALA A 210 -3.78 33.92 -5.74
N LEU A 211 -4.63 32.89 -5.66
CA LEU A 211 -5.03 32.25 -4.40
C LEU A 211 -4.06 31.16 -3.94
N LEU A 212 -3.11 30.75 -4.78
CA LEU A 212 -2.06 29.81 -4.41
C LEU A 212 -0.89 30.53 -3.75
N ASP A 213 -0.09 29.81 -2.96
CA ASP A 213 1.13 30.36 -2.37
C ASP A 213 2.06 30.94 -3.46
N ASN A 214 2.77 32.02 -3.10
CA ASN A 214 3.66 32.73 -4.02
C ASN A 214 4.72 31.81 -4.67
N GLU A 215 5.16 30.76 -3.99
CA GLU A 215 6.07 29.76 -4.58
C GLU A 215 5.39 28.93 -5.68
N PHE A 216 4.16 28.46 -5.47
CA PHE A 216 3.42 27.73 -6.50
C PHE A 216 3.14 28.62 -7.71
N GLN A 217 2.84 29.90 -7.51
CA GLN A 217 2.68 30.84 -8.62
C GLN A 217 3.94 30.93 -9.49
N ARG A 218 5.13 30.98 -8.87
CA ARG A 218 6.41 31.00 -9.60
C ARG A 218 6.68 29.68 -10.33
N LEU A 219 6.42 28.54 -9.69
CA LEU A 219 6.62 27.22 -10.29
C LEU A 219 5.66 26.95 -11.45
N LEU A 220 4.43 27.48 -11.37
CA LEU A 220 3.40 27.32 -12.39
C LEU A 220 3.50 28.33 -13.52
N ALA A 221 4.27 29.42 -13.36
CA ALA A 221 4.41 30.49 -14.37
C ALA A 221 4.94 29.99 -15.73
N GLY A 222 5.70 28.89 -15.74
CA GLY A 222 6.18 28.23 -16.98
C GLY A 222 5.29 27.11 -17.51
N VAL A 223 4.26 26.71 -16.76
CA VAL A 223 3.43 25.52 -17.03
C VAL A 223 2.01 25.89 -17.45
N VAL A 224 1.43 26.92 -16.81
CA VAL A 224 0.05 27.34 -17.04
C VAL A 224 0.01 28.51 -18.03
N GLN A 225 -0.70 28.34 -19.14
CA GLN A 225 -1.01 29.43 -20.07
C GLN A 225 -2.33 30.09 -19.62
N GLY A 226 -2.26 30.98 -18.62
CA GLY A 226 -3.42 31.71 -18.10
C GLY A 226 -3.30 32.05 -16.62
N ASN A 227 -4.33 32.74 -16.09
CA ASN A 227 -4.39 33.14 -14.67
C ASN A 227 -5.19 32.16 -13.80
N GLU A 228 -5.66 31.05 -14.35
CA GLU A 228 -6.53 30.09 -13.68
C GLU A 228 -5.99 28.67 -13.80
N ILE A 229 -6.19 27.87 -12.75
CA ILE A 229 -5.80 26.46 -12.72
C ILE A 229 -6.96 25.61 -12.18
N PHE A 230 -7.20 24.46 -12.81
CA PHE A 230 -8.18 23.51 -12.31
C PHE A 230 -7.55 22.65 -11.23
N LEU A 231 -8.01 22.82 -9.98
CA LEU A 231 -7.59 22.02 -8.83
C LEU A 231 -8.64 20.96 -8.52
N CYS A 232 -8.19 19.78 -8.13
CA CYS A 232 -9.07 18.66 -7.82
C CYS A 232 -8.56 17.82 -6.65
N ASN A 233 -9.44 17.01 -6.08
CA ASN A 233 -9.13 16.15 -4.93
C ASN A 233 -8.31 14.91 -5.32
N SER A 234 -8.50 14.43 -6.55
CA SER A 234 -7.72 13.32 -7.09
C SER A 234 -7.65 13.36 -8.60
N VAL A 235 -6.54 12.81 -9.11
CA VAL A 235 -6.27 12.66 -10.54
C VAL A 235 -5.87 11.21 -10.80
N LYS A 236 -6.41 10.63 -11.86
CA LYS A 236 -6.08 9.29 -12.30
C LYS A 236 -5.41 9.34 -13.66
N SER A 237 -4.25 8.72 -13.76
CA SER A 237 -3.47 8.59 -15.00
C SER A 237 -2.96 7.15 -15.11
N LEU A 238 -3.08 6.56 -16.31
CA LEU A 238 -2.64 5.19 -16.59
C LEU A 238 -3.16 4.13 -15.59
N GLY A 239 -4.37 4.34 -15.06
CA GLY A 239 -4.99 3.44 -14.09
C GLY A 239 -4.55 3.64 -12.63
N ILE A 240 -3.60 4.54 -12.35
CA ILE A 240 -3.15 4.90 -11.01
C ILE A 240 -3.83 6.21 -10.60
N THR A 241 -4.35 6.25 -9.37
CA THR A 241 -5.03 7.44 -8.83
C THR A 241 -4.16 8.08 -7.76
N TYR A 242 -3.94 9.37 -7.89
CA TYR A 242 -3.23 10.23 -6.93
C TYR A 242 -4.26 11.06 -6.18
N TRP A 243 -4.16 11.11 -4.85
CA TRP A 243 -5.10 11.85 -4.00
C TRP A 243 -4.39 12.98 -3.27
N LYS A 244 -5.15 14.04 -2.98
CA LYS A 244 -4.73 15.05 -2.01
C LYS A 244 -4.36 14.41 -0.66
N ASN A 245 -3.32 14.93 -0.01
CA ASN A 245 -2.74 14.43 1.24
C ASN A 245 -2.12 13.02 1.16
N THR A 246 -1.76 12.55 -0.04
CA THR A 246 -0.90 11.38 -0.23
C THR A 246 0.54 11.82 -0.52
N CYS A 247 1.47 10.89 -0.59
CA CYS A 247 2.87 11.15 -0.85
C CYS A 247 3.34 10.41 -2.10
N ILE A 248 4.35 10.94 -2.79
CA ILE A 248 5.07 10.26 -3.88
C ILE A 248 6.55 10.11 -3.52
N VAL A 249 7.22 9.14 -4.14
CA VAL A 249 8.67 8.97 -4.03
C VAL A 249 9.32 9.70 -5.19
N ILE A 250 10.18 10.67 -4.88
CA ILE A 250 10.83 11.54 -5.88
C ILE A 250 12.26 11.09 -6.21
N GLY A 251 12.84 10.21 -5.40
CA GLY A 251 14.18 9.68 -5.65
C GLY A 251 14.79 9.00 -4.43
N LEU A 252 16.09 8.73 -4.51
CA LEU A 252 16.90 8.13 -3.46
C LEU A 252 18.06 9.08 -3.12
N GLN A 253 18.29 9.30 -1.82
CA GLN A 253 19.49 9.98 -1.32
C GLN A 253 20.29 8.97 -0.49
N GLY A 254 21.33 8.40 -1.12
CA GLY A 254 22.02 7.24 -0.56
C GLY A 254 21.06 6.04 -0.47
N PHE A 255 20.82 5.55 0.75
CA PHE A 255 19.91 4.44 1.02
C PHE A 255 18.49 4.88 1.46
N LEU A 256 18.23 6.19 1.56
CA LEU A 256 16.94 6.71 2.02
C LEU A 256 16.11 7.25 0.86
N CYS A 257 14.83 6.88 0.83
CA CYS A 257 13.87 7.43 -0.10
C CYS A 257 13.61 8.92 0.21
N GLN A 258 13.51 9.72 -0.85
CA GLN A 258 13.04 11.10 -0.78
C GLN A 258 11.55 11.15 -1.12
N PHE A 259 10.82 11.92 -0.34
CA PHE A 259 9.37 11.93 -0.36
C PHE A 259 8.82 13.33 -0.63
N SER A 260 7.67 13.42 -1.29
CA SER A 260 6.96 14.68 -1.51
C SER A 260 5.46 14.51 -1.28
N LYS A 261 4.87 15.32 -0.40
CA LYS A 261 3.46 15.29 -0.03
C LYS A 261 2.64 16.06 -1.06
N ILE A 262 1.63 15.43 -1.64
CA ILE A 262 0.67 16.06 -2.55
C ILE A 262 -0.29 16.93 -1.74
N LEU A 263 -0.25 18.24 -1.97
CA LEU A 263 -1.19 19.21 -1.39
C LEU A 263 -2.39 19.44 -2.28
N TYR A 264 -2.17 19.48 -3.60
CA TYR A 264 -3.22 19.64 -4.59
C TYR A 264 -2.91 18.82 -5.84
N CYS A 265 -3.95 18.27 -6.45
CA CYS A 265 -3.85 17.72 -7.79
C CYS A 265 -4.40 18.77 -8.77
N ALA A 266 -3.76 18.94 -9.91
CA ALA A 266 -4.16 19.91 -10.92
C ALA A 266 -4.22 19.28 -12.32
N ILE A 267 -5.05 19.84 -13.19
CA ILE A 267 -5.06 19.51 -14.62
C ILE A 267 -4.86 20.81 -15.39
N THR A 268 -3.90 20.80 -16.32
CA THR A 268 -3.60 21.94 -17.18
C THR A 268 -3.29 21.42 -18.57
N GLN A 269 -3.91 22.00 -19.60
CA GLN A 269 -3.74 21.58 -21.01
C GLN A 269 -3.99 20.07 -21.23
N GLY A 270 -4.93 19.48 -20.49
CA GLY A 270 -5.23 18.04 -20.55
C GLY A 270 -4.14 17.15 -19.94
N GLN A 271 -3.15 17.72 -19.26
CA GLN A 271 -2.09 16.99 -18.58
C GLN A 271 -2.23 17.09 -17.06
N PRO A 272 -2.04 15.98 -16.33
CA PRO A 272 -2.11 15.94 -14.88
C PRO A 272 -0.81 16.40 -14.21
N PHE A 273 -0.95 17.31 -13.24
CA PHE A 273 0.14 17.84 -12.41
C PHE A 273 -0.16 17.64 -10.91
N LEU A 274 0.90 17.52 -10.12
CA LEU A 274 0.88 17.37 -8.68
C LEU A 274 1.60 18.56 -8.06
N LEU A 275 0.89 19.34 -7.24
CA LEU A 275 1.47 20.39 -6.43
C LEU A 275 1.85 19.77 -5.09
N CYS A 276 3.15 19.70 -4.83
CA CYS A 276 3.70 18.95 -3.73
C CYS A 276 4.52 19.82 -2.79
N GLN A 277 4.68 19.33 -1.57
CA GLN A 277 5.56 19.87 -0.55
C GLN A 277 6.62 18.82 -0.23
N LYS A 278 7.89 19.19 -0.39
CA LYS A 278 9.02 18.31 -0.15
C LYS A 278 9.09 17.91 1.32
N LEU A 279 9.40 16.64 1.56
CA LEU A 279 9.59 16.09 2.89
C LEU A 279 11.05 15.69 3.07
N ARG A 280 11.60 15.98 4.25
CA ARG A 280 12.91 15.49 4.68
C ARG A 280 12.74 14.16 5.37
N THR A 281 13.41 13.14 4.86
CA THR A 281 13.48 11.82 5.50
C THR A 281 14.48 11.84 6.63
N VAL A 282 14.01 11.67 7.86
CA VAL A 282 14.86 11.61 9.06
C VAL A 282 15.55 10.25 9.13
N GLY A 283 14.79 9.17 8.87
CA GLY A 283 15.31 7.81 8.89
C GLY A 283 14.19 6.77 8.76
N PHE A 284 14.59 5.51 8.66
CA PHE A 284 13.67 4.37 8.69
C PHE A 284 13.69 3.74 10.08
N GLU A 285 12.57 3.77 10.78
CA GLU A 285 12.44 3.16 12.10
C GLU A 285 11.95 1.73 11.99
N ARG A 286 12.86 0.78 12.19
CA ARG A 286 12.57 -0.65 12.01
C ARG A 286 11.47 -1.16 12.94
N HIS A 287 11.39 -0.64 14.17
CA HIS A 287 10.40 -1.07 15.18
C HIS A 287 8.95 -0.81 14.75
N TYR A 288 8.72 0.32 14.10
CA TYR A 288 7.44 0.71 13.50
C TYR A 288 7.36 0.32 12.01
N HIS A 289 8.50 -0.05 11.43
CA HIS A 289 8.72 -0.32 10.02
C HIS A 289 8.05 0.78 9.16
N ALA A 290 8.43 2.02 9.45
CA ALA A 290 7.94 3.24 8.82
C ALA A 290 9.08 4.27 8.70
N PHE A 291 8.98 5.17 7.72
CA PHE A 291 9.89 6.29 7.57
C PHE A 291 9.41 7.47 8.42
N ALA A 292 10.29 7.99 9.26
CA ALA A 292 10.07 9.27 9.94
C ALA A 292 10.39 10.40 8.96
N VAL A 293 9.44 11.32 8.77
CA VAL A 293 9.60 12.46 7.87
C VAL A 293 9.20 13.78 8.52
N GLU A 294 9.85 14.84 8.07
CA GLU A 294 9.62 16.20 8.51
C GLU A 294 9.32 17.11 7.31
N ASN A 295 8.56 18.16 7.57
CA ASN A 295 8.23 19.12 6.54
C ASN A 295 9.39 20.11 6.33
N THR A 296 9.83 20.28 5.09
CA THR A 296 10.88 21.27 4.78
C THR A 296 10.33 22.65 4.47
N GLY A 297 9.01 22.78 4.25
CA GLY A 297 8.40 24.02 3.82
C GLY A 297 8.64 24.38 2.34
N HIS A 298 9.39 23.56 1.59
CA HIS A 298 9.69 23.80 0.18
C HIS A 298 8.62 23.18 -0.72
N PHE A 299 8.15 23.95 -1.69
CA PHE A 299 7.15 23.50 -2.66
C PHE A 299 7.78 23.07 -3.99
N GLU A 300 7.24 22.03 -4.60
CA GLU A 300 7.68 21.47 -5.88
C GLU A 300 6.44 21.10 -6.72
N VAL A 301 6.54 21.18 -8.05
CA VAL A 301 5.47 20.79 -8.96
C VAL A 301 5.98 19.67 -9.86
N TYR A 302 5.22 18.57 -9.91
CA TYR A 302 5.56 17.40 -10.70
C TYR A 302 4.49 17.14 -11.76
N LYS A 303 4.90 16.93 -13.00
CA LYS A 303 4.02 16.31 -14.00
C LYS A 303 3.92 14.82 -13.67
N VAL A 304 2.73 14.25 -13.70
CA VAL A 304 2.54 12.83 -13.31
C VAL A 304 3.36 11.86 -14.17
N SER A 305 3.62 12.19 -15.44
CA SER A 305 4.47 11.38 -16.32
C SER A 305 5.93 11.31 -15.90
N ASP A 306 6.38 12.29 -15.12
CA ASP A 306 7.80 12.49 -14.78
C ASP A 306 8.11 12.00 -13.36
N VAL A 307 7.10 11.48 -12.65
CA VAL A 307 7.26 10.92 -11.31
C VAL A 307 7.99 9.57 -11.41
N PRO A 308 9.13 9.37 -10.72
CA PRO A 308 9.91 8.13 -10.82
C PRO A 308 9.13 6.91 -10.35
N GLU A 309 8.50 7.00 -9.18
CA GLU A 309 7.64 5.95 -8.63
C GLU A 309 6.18 6.34 -8.76
N THR A 310 5.47 5.58 -9.58
CA THR A 310 4.09 5.89 -9.94
C THR A 310 3.09 5.64 -8.81
N ASN A 311 3.40 4.79 -7.83
CA ASN A 311 2.45 4.44 -6.78
C ASN A 311 2.44 5.47 -5.63
N PRO A 312 1.29 6.11 -5.33
CA PRO A 312 1.20 7.01 -4.21
C PRO A 312 1.14 6.27 -2.87
N LEU A 313 1.67 6.94 -1.86
CA LEU A 313 1.83 6.51 -0.48
C LEU A 313 0.84 7.21 0.45
N GLY A 314 0.34 6.47 1.44
CA GLY A 314 -0.39 7.07 2.54
C GLY A 314 0.55 7.77 3.53
N ILE A 315 0.17 8.97 3.96
CA ILE A 315 0.80 9.68 5.09
C ILE A 315 -0.06 9.47 6.33
N TYR A 316 0.58 9.15 7.45
CA TYR A 316 -0.09 8.89 8.70
C TYR A 316 0.52 9.76 9.79
N ASP A 317 -0.26 10.74 10.24
CA ASP A 317 0.06 11.49 11.44
C ASP A 317 -0.35 10.63 12.62
N THR A 318 0.59 9.84 13.11
CA THR A 318 0.43 9.15 14.37
C THR A 318 1.07 10.03 15.42
N GLN A 319 0.24 10.57 16.32
CA GLN A 319 0.73 11.17 17.57
C GLN A 319 1.25 10.03 18.47
N ILE A 320 2.25 9.27 18.01
CA ILE A 320 2.90 8.26 18.83
C ILE A 320 3.50 9.03 20.00
N MET A 321 2.84 8.91 21.15
CA MET A 321 3.05 9.69 22.37
C MET A 321 4.46 9.44 22.91
N SER A 322 5.44 10.18 22.39
CA SER A 322 6.77 10.49 22.95
C SER A 322 7.74 11.02 21.88
N ILE A 323 7.47 10.79 20.58
CA ILE A 323 8.30 11.26 19.47
C ILE A 323 7.38 11.94 18.46
N GLY A 324 7.25 13.27 18.53
CA GLY A 324 6.45 14.03 17.56
C GLY A 324 6.97 13.84 16.13
N GLY A 325 6.08 13.69 15.14
CA GLY A 325 6.48 13.60 13.73
C GLY A 325 5.40 13.04 12.81
N SER A 326 5.56 13.23 11.50
CA SER A 326 4.75 12.57 10.47
C SER A 326 5.45 11.29 10.02
N TRP A 327 4.67 10.23 9.78
CA TRP A 327 5.20 8.92 9.38
C TRP A 327 4.71 8.54 7.99
N LEU A 328 5.63 8.03 7.16
CA LEU A 328 5.34 7.47 5.85
C LEU A 328 5.55 5.97 5.87
N PHE A 329 4.62 5.27 5.26
CA PHE A 329 4.79 3.84 5.03
C PHE A 329 5.59 3.60 3.77
N GLN A 330 6.47 2.61 3.84
CA GLN A 330 6.98 1.99 2.64
C GLN A 330 5.80 1.45 1.82
N SER A 331 5.67 1.91 0.56
CA SER A 331 4.86 1.23 -0.45
C SER A 331 5.55 -0.10 -0.64
N ILE A 332 4.83 -1.20 -0.50
CA ILE A 332 5.33 -2.50 -0.96
C ILE A 332 4.82 -2.73 -2.39
N ARG A 333 4.88 -1.68 -3.20
CA ARG A 333 4.60 -1.70 -4.62
C ARG A 333 5.50 -0.70 -5.26
#